data_AF-A7T769-F1
#
_entry.id   AF-A7T769-F1
#
_cell.length_a   1.000
_cell.length_b   1.000
_cell.length_c   1.000
_cell.angle_alpha   90.00
_cell.angle_beta   90.00
_cell.angle_gamma   90.00
#
_symmetry.space_group_name_H-M   'P 1'
#
loop_
_entity.id
_entity.type
_entity.pdbx_description
1 polymer ?
#
loop_
_entity_poly.entity_id
_entity_poly.type
_entity_poly.pdbx_seq_one_letter_code
_entity_poly.pdbx_strand_id
1 'polypeptide(L)'
;MGIRGLSSYIETLDVWEKIELKDTKVVIDGSCLVFNLYYNSGLDFRNGGEYYEFAQVVSSFFQALSSNNVEAYVVFDGAIDPSGRKVDTIERRMQDSIYNAGEPDGRVRPKLSALVLSQAMRDIGVKFVRIDCEADEEIASLAKKFQCPVLSDDSDFFIFDLPGGFIRLTSLHWRSFPLSTKLYSRQKMADYLQLRPDLMPLFASVLGNDFVSSSAVEPFYTAIPRNHKGGGSRFRNVADFLRGLESIEKGVDSVLKCIKNQECQNHLRDALHTSLNSYTSVGKSKASNFFISDGGANDGWSEIGGTEFPSWVVNGFRKCAYPSDYISAAISGMRFLACQVENLAKMSSCSCTIDLRRALYAMTQPGKPNEEKHDKVTRIKEWDRSEKELTNYFIDPKYDLEGYGKLPTLIQIKELPLEEREMLFFLLLESNTSTIKLQKAATRYWIKHANPQDSHIEAVILNHLVLPESREKKISCVDSLHSFAQWQNVMLETIYTNQVLNFPLAEPAVSGLYGSGVAALGITEQLQKGQKASSIVHPLDHDLYQRLRDAVMEGICKVESLSSASKKESSKEKPKNKKPPTGLAGIGTAGIEGWMSSRPLAMCVANDSFRFVGSLTVKILWKSSNSCTIRNPF
;
A
#
# COMPACT_ATOMS: atom_id res chain seq x y z
N MET A 1 -3.35 15.87 -4.67
CA MET A 1 -4.27 15.08 -5.50
C MET A 1 -5.28 16.03 -6.13
N GLY A 2 -5.95 15.65 -7.23
CA GLY A 2 -6.93 16.47 -7.92
C GLY A 2 -6.34 17.68 -8.66
N ILE A 3 -7.00 18.83 -8.54
CA ILE A 3 -6.72 20.08 -9.25
C ILE A 3 -5.45 20.76 -8.71
N ARG A 4 -4.42 20.83 -9.57
CA ARG A 4 -3.10 21.35 -9.19
C ARG A 4 -3.16 22.81 -8.69
N GLY A 5 -2.72 23.01 -7.45
CA GLY A 5 -2.61 24.31 -6.80
C GLY A 5 -3.90 24.84 -6.19
N LEU A 6 -5.03 24.12 -6.32
CA LEU A 6 -6.33 24.58 -5.82
C LEU A 6 -6.34 24.68 -4.30
N SER A 7 -5.85 23.65 -3.58
CA SER A 7 -5.81 23.69 -2.11
C SER A 7 -5.02 24.89 -1.60
N SER A 8 -3.82 25.13 -2.15
CA SER A 8 -3.00 26.28 -1.77
C SER A 8 -3.68 27.62 -2.06
N TYR A 9 -4.46 27.71 -3.15
CA TYR A 9 -5.23 28.91 -3.45
C TYR A 9 -6.37 29.12 -2.44
N ILE A 10 -7.18 28.10 -2.18
CA ILE A 10 -8.34 28.21 -1.28
C ILE A 10 -7.91 28.50 0.17
N GLU A 11 -6.78 27.99 0.64
CA GLU A 11 -6.25 28.30 1.98
C GLU A 11 -5.95 29.79 2.19
N THR A 12 -5.77 30.57 1.12
CA THR A 12 -5.54 32.03 1.21
C THR A 12 -6.84 32.85 1.28
N LEU A 13 -8.00 32.21 1.12
CA LEU A 13 -9.29 32.87 1.00
C LEU A 13 -10.07 32.84 2.31
N ASP A 14 -10.96 33.79 2.49
CA ASP A 14 -11.90 33.84 3.62
C ASP A 14 -13.19 33.04 3.32
N VAL A 15 -13.02 31.75 3.03
CA VAL A 15 -14.12 30.81 2.71
C VAL A 15 -14.27 29.68 3.74
N TRP A 16 -13.53 29.79 4.84
CA TRP A 16 -13.42 28.77 5.88
C TRP A 16 -14.22 29.18 7.12
N GLU A 17 -14.83 28.20 7.76
CA GLU A 17 -15.49 28.38 9.05
C GLU A 17 -14.75 27.60 10.13
N LYS A 18 -14.39 28.25 11.24
CA LYS A 18 -13.80 27.55 12.39
C LYS A 18 -14.91 26.82 13.13
N ILE A 19 -14.75 25.52 13.33
CA ILE A 19 -15.72 24.67 14.02
C ILE A 19 -15.05 23.76 15.04
N GLU A 20 -15.84 23.27 15.99
CA GLU A 20 -15.50 22.11 16.82
C GLU A 20 -16.17 20.88 16.22
N LEU A 21 -15.40 19.86 15.86
CA LEU A 21 -15.92 18.60 15.34
C LEU A 21 -16.39 17.71 16.50
N LYS A 22 -17.70 17.60 16.70
CA LYS A 22 -18.34 16.78 17.74
C LYS A 22 -19.75 16.36 17.34
N ASP A 23 -20.27 15.32 17.98
CA ASP A 23 -21.67 14.87 17.88
C ASP A 23 -22.15 14.66 16.43
N THR A 24 -21.31 14.06 15.59
CA THR A 24 -21.60 13.93 14.15
C THR A 24 -20.98 12.67 13.55
N LYS A 25 -21.31 12.38 12.30
CA LYS A 25 -20.60 11.38 11.50
C LYS A 25 -19.49 12.06 10.70
N VAL A 26 -18.53 11.28 10.21
CA VAL A 26 -17.56 11.76 9.23
C VAL A 26 -17.23 10.64 8.25
N VAL A 27 -17.20 10.97 6.96
CA VAL A 27 -16.67 10.05 5.93
C VAL A 27 -15.22 10.44 5.66
N ILE A 28 -14.30 9.49 5.81
CA ILE A 28 -12.86 9.71 5.73
C ILE A 28 -12.30 9.03 4.50
N ASP A 29 -11.53 9.77 3.72
CA ASP A 29 -10.69 9.22 2.65
C ASP A 29 -9.53 8.43 3.26
N GLY A 30 -9.61 7.11 3.17
CA GLY A 30 -8.66 6.18 3.76
C GLY A 30 -7.29 6.22 3.08
N SER A 31 -7.25 6.42 1.76
CA SER A 31 -5.99 6.56 1.01
C SER A 31 -5.23 7.79 1.48
N CYS A 32 -5.92 8.92 1.62
CA CYS A 32 -5.35 10.15 2.15
C CYS A 32 -4.96 10.03 3.63
N LEU A 33 -5.79 9.36 4.43
CA LEU A 33 -5.60 9.18 5.88
C LEU A 33 -4.26 8.51 6.21
N VAL A 34 -3.87 7.43 5.50
CA VAL A 34 -2.58 6.74 5.71
C VAL A 34 -1.43 7.74 5.61
N PHE A 35 -1.40 8.54 4.54
CA PHE A 35 -0.32 9.50 4.30
C PHE A 35 -0.35 10.61 5.35
N ASN A 36 -1.52 11.18 5.63
CA ASN A 36 -1.64 12.30 6.56
C ASN A 36 -1.21 11.91 7.98
N LEU A 37 -1.74 10.80 8.52
CA LEU A 37 -1.40 10.36 9.86
C LEU A 37 0.09 10.05 10.01
N TYR A 38 0.71 9.45 8.99
CA TYR A 38 2.13 9.15 9.04
C TYR A 38 2.97 10.45 8.96
N TYR A 39 2.60 11.37 8.07
CA TYR A 39 3.33 12.62 7.81
C TYR A 39 3.26 13.63 8.95
N ASN A 40 2.11 13.72 9.63
CA ASN A 40 1.84 14.73 10.64
C ASN A 40 2.02 14.22 12.07
N SER A 41 2.67 13.06 12.25
CA SER A 41 2.89 12.44 13.57
C SER A 41 4.36 12.35 13.98
N GLY A 42 5.26 12.98 13.23
CA GLY A 42 6.70 12.99 13.55
C GLY A 42 7.37 11.63 13.41
N LEU A 43 6.74 10.70 12.68
CA LEU A 43 7.26 9.37 12.41
C LEU A 43 8.39 9.40 11.37
N ASP A 44 9.27 8.41 11.44
CA ASP A 44 10.41 8.30 10.53
C ASP A 44 10.02 7.77 9.14
N PHE A 45 10.53 8.43 8.09
CA PHE A 45 10.30 8.11 6.68
C PHE A 45 11.51 7.49 5.97
N ARG A 46 12.68 7.51 6.62
CA ARG A 46 13.96 7.21 5.97
C ARG A 46 14.48 5.82 6.31
N ASN A 47 14.02 5.26 7.42
CA ASN A 47 14.63 4.13 8.06
C ASN A 47 13.66 2.95 8.15
N GLY A 48 13.01 2.58 7.04
CA GLY A 48 12.17 1.37 6.98
C GLY A 48 10.82 1.45 7.71
N GLY A 49 10.46 2.57 8.32
CA GLY A 49 9.17 2.80 8.96
C GLY A 49 9.13 2.48 10.46
N GLU A 50 8.20 3.12 11.16
CA GLU A 50 7.90 3.00 12.61
C GLU A 50 6.48 2.45 12.76
N TYR A 51 6.32 1.15 12.48
CA TYR A 51 5.01 0.52 12.37
C TYR A 51 4.31 0.34 13.72
N TYR A 52 5.06 0.14 14.81
CA TYR A 52 4.50 0.08 16.16
C TYR A 52 3.88 1.42 16.57
N GLU A 53 4.66 2.51 16.48
CA GLU A 53 4.18 3.85 16.80
C GLU A 53 3.09 4.32 15.82
N PHE A 54 3.15 3.92 14.55
CA PHE A 54 2.09 4.22 13.61
C PHE A 54 0.75 3.59 14.02
N ALA A 55 0.73 2.33 14.48
CA ALA A 55 -0.48 1.70 15.01
C ALA A 55 -1.05 2.48 16.21
N GLN A 56 -0.17 2.97 17.11
CA GLN A 56 -0.60 3.80 18.24
C GLN A 56 -1.19 5.15 17.80
N VAL A 57 -0.60 5.79 16.78
CA VAL A 57 -1.13 7.03 16.19
C VAL A 57 -2.52 6.79 15.62
N VAL A 58 -2.73 5.69 14.90
CA VAL A 58 -4.05 5.31 14.34
C VAL A 58 -5.07 5.14 15.46
N SER A 59 -4.76 4.35 16.49
CA SER A 59 -5.66 4.15 17.63
C SER A 59 -6.00 5.46 18.33
N SER A 60 -5.01 6.31 18.56
CA SER A 60 -5.20 7.61 19.21
C SER A 60 -6.06 8.56 18.38
N PHE A 61 -5.89 8.57 17.05
CA PHE A 61 -6.69 9.39 16.14
C PHE A 61 -8.18 9.02 16.22
N PHE A 62 -8.51 7.74 16.09
CA PHE A 62 -9.91 7.30 16.15
C PHE A 62 -10.50 7.37 17.56
N GLN A 63 -9.69 7.19 18.61
CA GLN A 63 -10.11 7.43 19.99
C GLN A 63 -10.44 8.91 20.22
N ALA A 64 -9.68 9.84 19.63
CA ALA A 64 -9.98 11.27 19.73
C ALA A 64 -11.33 11.61 19.07
N LEU A 65 -11.62 11.03 17.89
CA LEU A 65 -12.91 11.16 17.23
C LEU A 65 -14.05 10.61 18.10
N SER A 66 -13.93 9.36 18.57
CA SER A 66 -15.00 8.72 19.35
C SER A 66 -15.24 9.39 20.71
N SER A 67 -14.18 9.92 21.36
CA SER A 67 -14.30 10.67 22.62
C SER A 67 -15.06 12.00 22.47
N ASN A 68 -15.20 12.51 21.23
CA ASN A 68 -16.01 13.67 20.89
C ASN A 68 -17.35 13.28 20.24
N ASN A 69 -17.78 12.01 20.38
CA ASN A 69 -18.99 11.47 19.77
C ASN A 69 -19.00 11.65 18.23
N VAL A 70 -17.82 11.51 17.60
CA VAL A 70 -17.66 11.52 16.14
C VAL A 70 -17.55 10.10 15.63
N GLU A 71 -18.54 9.65 14.86
CA GLU A 71 -18.57 8.33 14.26
C GLU A 71 -17.88 8.33 12.88
N ALA A 72 -16.77 7.59 12.75
CA ALA A 72 -15.95 7.57 11.54
C ALA A 72 -16.31 6.42 10.60
N TYR A 73 -16.41 6.73 9.30
CA TYR A 73 -16.60 5.79 8.20
C TYR A 73 -15.47 5.98 7.18
N VAL A 74 -14.56 5.01 7.09
CA VAL A 74 -13.37 5.13 6.23
C VAL A 74 -13.59 4.41 4.91
N VAL A 75 -13.29 5.06 3.79
CA VAL A 75 -13.43 4.48 2.45
C VAL A 75 -12.07 4.48 1.78
N PHE A 76 -11.61 3.33 1.29
CA PHE A 76 -10.36 3.18 0.56
C PHE A 76 -10.59 3.03 -0.92
N ASP A 77 -9.65 3.57 -1.70
CA ASP A 77 -9.49 3.21 -3.11
C ASP A 77 -9.26 1.70 -3.25
N GLY A 78 -9.68 1.20 -4.40
CA GLY A 78 -9.65 -0.20 -4.78
C GLY A 78 -8.47 -0.57 -5.67
N ALA A 79 -8.79 -1.34 -6.70
CA ALA A 79 -7.88 -1.78 -7.72
C ALA A 79 -7.65 -0.71 -8.79
N ILE A 80 -6.62 -0.89 -9.60
CA ILE A 80 -6.32 0.02 -10.70
C ILE A 80 -7.40 -0.12 -11.77
N ASP A 81 -8.03 1.00 -12.09
CA ASP A 81 -9.09 1.10 -13.09
C ASP A 81 -8.64 0.52 -14.45
N PRO A 82 -9.35 -0.48 -15.02
CA PRO A 82 -9.03 -1.08 -16.32
C PRO A 82 -9.01 -0.08 -17.49
N SER A 83 -9.70 1.05 -17.38
CA SER A 83 -9.64 2.13 -18.39
C SER A 83 -8.26 2.79 -18.48
N GLY A 84 -7.38 2.58 -17.49
CA GLY A 84 -6.05 3.18 -17.44
C GLY A 84 -6.05 4.67 -17.10
N ARG A 85 -7.20 5.25 -16.74
CA ARG A 85 -7.41 6.70 -16.60
C ARG A 85 -6.43 7.42 -15.64
N LYS A 86 -5.96 6.74 -14.58
CA LYS A 86 -5.02 7.31 -13.59
C LYS A 86 -3.60 6.75 -13.71
N VAL A 87 -3.28 5.98 -14.76
CA VAL A 87 -1.95 5.37 -14.94
C VAL A 87 -0.85 6.42 -14.94
N ASP A 88 -0.96 7.48 -15.74
CA ASP A 88 0.02 8.58 -15.80
C ASP A 88 0.25 9.22 -14.42
N THR A 89 -0.82 9.34 -13.64
CA THR A 89 -0.78 9.91 -12.29
C THR A 89 -0.06 8.97 -11.31
N ILE A 90 -0.28 7.66 -11.42
CA ILE A 90 0.45 6.65 -10.63
C ILE A 90 1.92 6.63 -11.01
N GLU A 91 2.24 6.63 -12.32
CA GLU A 91 3.62 6.66 -12.84
C GLU A 91 4.38 7.88 -12.32
N ARG A 92 3.80 9.08 -12.43
CA ARG A 92 4.43 10.31 -11.92
C ARG A 92 4.70 10.22 -10.41
N ARG A 93 3.75 9.73 -9.61
CA ARG A 93 3.93 9.58 -8.16
C ARG A 93 4.99 8.54 -7.80
N MET A 94 5.11 7.48 -8.60
CA MET A 94 6.17 6.51 -8.42
C MET A 94 7.53 7.09 -8.76
N GLN A 95 7.64 7.84 -9.86
CA GLN A 95 8.88 8.55 -10.20
C GLN A 95 9.26 9.55 -9.09
N ASP A 96 8.28 10.31 -8.59
CA ASP A 96 8.49 11.21 -7.44
C ASP A 96 8.96 10.43 -6.19
N SER A 97 8.42 9.23 -5.95
CA SER A 97 8.83 8.39 -4.82
C SER A 97 10.24 7.83 -4.97
N ILE A 98 10.63 7.43 -6.18
CA ILE A 98 11.99 6.96 -6.51
C ILE A 98 12.99 8.10 -6.31
N TYR A 99 12.66 9.31 -6.78
CA TYR A 99 13.47 10.50 -6.54
C TYR A 99 13.61 10.77 -5.03
N ASN A 100 12.50 10.82 -4.30
CA ASN A 100 12.51 11.03 -2.84
C ASN A 100 13.27 9.94 -2.06
N ALA A 101 13.31 8.70 -2.53
CA ALA A 101 14.09 7.64 -1.91
C ALA A 101 15.59 7.97 -1.89
N GLY A 102 16.10 8.57 -2.98
CA GLY A 102 17.49 8.96 -3.14
C GLY A 102 17.88 10.25 -2.39
N GLU A 103 16.93 11.11 -2.07
CA GLU A 103 17.21 12.41 -1.44
C GLU A 103 17.31 12.32 0.09
N PRO A 104 18.29 12.96 0.76
CA PRO A 104 18.47 12.90 2.22
C PRO A 104 17.21 13.27 3.03
N ASP A 105 16.50 14.32 2.58
CA ASP A 105 15.28 14.83 3.20
C ASP A 105 13.99 14.32 2.52
N GLY A 106 14.14 13.44 1.53
CA GLY A 106 13.03 12.91 0.76
C GLY A 106 12.17 11.97 1.60
N ARG A 107 10.84 12.08 1.43
CA ARG A 107 9.86 11.33 2.22
C ARG A 107 9.20 10.27 1.35
N VAL A 108 9.36 9.00 1.73
CA VAL A 108 8.76 7.85 1.05
C VAL A 108 7.89 7.09 2.03
N ARG A 109 6.64 6.81 1.66
CA ARG A 109 5.72 6.09 2.54
C ARG A 109 6.26 4.68 2.83
N PRO A 110 6.36 4.27 4.10
CA PRO A 110 6.81 2.92 4.44
C PRO A 110 5.89 1.84 3.88
N LYS A 111 6.49 0.73 3.44
CA LYS A 111 5.81 -0.30 2.64
C LYS A 111 4.59 -0.90 3.33
N LEU A 112 4.71 -1.20 4.62
CA LEU A 112 3.67 -1.93 5.36
C LEU A 112 2.63 -1.03 6.03
N SER A 113 2.72 0.30 5.85
CA SER A 113 1.85 1.28 6.52
C SER A 113 0.36 1.05 6.24
N ALA A 114 -0.02 0.70 5.01
CA ALA A 114 -1.42 0.44 4.66
C ALA A 114 -1.99 -0.79 5.40
N LEU A 115 -1.19 -1.86 5.56
CA LEU A 115 -1.58 -3.04 6.34
C LEU A 115 -1.67 -2.71 7.83
N VAL A 116 -0.73 -1.92 8.36
CA VAL A 116 -0.76 -1.50 9.77
C VAL A 116 -2.00 -0.65 10.05
N LEU A 117 -2.36 0.27 9.15
CA LEU A 117 -3.59 1.05 9.28
C LEU A 117 -4.82 0.14 9.32
N SER A 118 -4.95 -0.79 8.37
CA SER A 118 -6.14 -1.65 8.30
C SER A 118 -6.25 -2.61 9.49
N GLN A 119 -5.13 -3.18 9.95
CA GLN A 119 -5.08 -4.01 11.15
C GLN A 119 -5.46 -3.20 12.41
N ALA A 120 -4.83 -2.05 12.63
CA ALA A 120 -5.11 -1.21 13.80
C ALA A 120 -6.57 -0.72 13.84
N MET A 121 -7.13 -0.32 12.68
CA MET A 121 -8.54 0.06 12.60
C MET A 121 -9.49 -1.10 12.90
N ARG A 122 -9.14 -2.32 12.45
CA ARG A 122 -9.93 -3.53 12.73
C ARG A 122 -9.91 -3.86 14.21
N ASP A 123 -8.75 -3.77 14.86
CA ASP A 123 -8.59 -4.09 16.28
C ASP A 123 -9.41 -3.18 17.20
N ILE A 124 -9.61 -1.91 16.82
CA ILE A 124 -10.41 -0.95 17.58
C ILE A 124 -11.86 -0.81 17.07
N GLY A 125 -12.27 -1.63 16.09
CA GLY A 125 -13.65 -1.68 15.59
C GLY A 125 -14.08 -0.47 14.73
N VAL A 126 -13.15 0.20 14.05
CA VAL A 126 -13.49 1.27 13.10
C VAL A 126 -14.17 0.69 11.86
N LYS A 127 -15.23 1.36 11.39
CA LYS A 127 -15.95 0.98 10.17
C LYS A 127 -15.17 1.44 8.95
N PHE A 128 -14.73 0.49 8.11
CA PHE A 128 -14.08 0.81 6.86
C PHE A 128 -14.42 -0.16 5.74
N VAL A 129 -14.28 0.32 4.49
CA VAL A 129 -14.57 -0.47 3.30
C VAL A 129 -13.61 -0.10 2.16
N ARG A 130 -13.28 -1.08 1.31
CA ARG A 130 -12.59 -0.87 0.04
C ARG A 130 -13.56 -0.94 -1.13
N ILE A 131 -13.56 0.09 -1.96
CA ILE A 131 -14.39 0.17 -3.17
C ILE A 131 -13.66 -0.41 -4.39
N ASP A 132 -14.25 -0.35 -5.59
CA ASP A 132 -13.69 -1.02 -6.78
C ASP A 132 -12.42 -0.36 -7.33
N CYS A 133 -12.47 0.95 -7.55
CA CYS A 133 -11.39 1.73 -8.15
C CYS A 133 -11.17 3.03 -7.35
N GLU A 134 -11.82 4.14 -7.74
CA GLU A 134 -11.60 5.47 -7.14
C GLU A 134 -12.67 5.83 -6.10
N ALA A 135 -12.26 6.18 -4.88
CA ALA A 135 -13.17 6.36 -3.76
C ALA A 135 -13.92 7.70 -3.76
N ASP A 136 -13.46 8.69 -4.54
CA ASP A 136 -13.92 10.08 -4.51
C ASP A 136 -15.46 10.21 -4.59
N GLU A 137 -16.06 9.58 -5.60
CA GLU A 137 -17.52 9.62 -5.85
C GLU A 137 -18.30 8.90 -4.74
N GLU A 138 -17.79 7.78 -4.25
CA GLU A 138 -18.43 6.99 -3.21
C GLU A 138 -18.36 7.71 -1.85
N ILE A 139 -17.23 8.34 -1.54
CA ILE A 139 -17.04 9.20 -0.35
C ILE A 139 -18.04 10.36 -0.39
N ALA A 140 -18.11 11.08 -1.51
CA ALA A 140 -19.03 12.20 -1.67
C ALA A 140 -20.50 11.75 -1.55
N SER A 141 -20.85 10.62 -2.16
CA SER A 141 -22.21 10.05 -2.12
C SER A 141 -22.60 9.60 -0.71
N LEU A 142 -21.67 8.97 0.01
CA LEU A 142 -21.89 8.52 1.37
C LEU A 142 -22.06 9.71 2.34
N ALA A 143 -21.20 10.73 2.22
CA ALA A 143 -21.27 11.94 3.04
C ALA A 143 -22.58 12.71 2.80
N LYS A 144 -23.03 12.81 1.54
CA LYS A 144 -24.33 13.38 1.19
C LYS A 144 -25.49 12.58 1.77
N LYS A 145 -25.43 11.24 1.72
CA LYS A 145 -26.46 10.37 2.32
C LYS A 145 -26.51 10.49 3.84
N PHE A 146 -25.36 10.57 4.50
CA PHE A 146 -25.25 10.71 5.96
C PHE A 146 -25.40 12.14 6.46
N GLN A 147 -25.47 13.13 5.55
CA GLN A 147 -25.53 14.56 5.86
C GLN A 147 -24.39 14.98 6.79
N CYS A 148 -23.17 14.53 6.48
CA CYS A 148 -22.00 14.73 7.33
C CYS A 148 -20.79 15.24 6.54
N PRO A 149 -19.77 15.81 7.20
CA PRO A 149 -18.57 16.27 6.52
C PRO A 149 -17.76 15.13 5.90
N VAL A 150 -17.01 15.47 4.84
CA VAL A 150 -15.90 14.65 4.33
C VAL A 150 -14.59 15.11 4.97
N LEU A 151 -13.73 14.16 5.30
CA LEU A 151 -12.38 14.40 5.81
C LEU A 151 -11.34 13.83 4.83
N SER A 152 -10.64 14.71 4.10
CA SER A 152 -9.60 14.36 3.11
C SER A 152 -8.65 15.55 2.89
N ASP A 153 -7.52 15.37 2.20
CA ASP A 153 -6.73 16.47 1.63
C ASP A 153 -6.77 16.49 0.09
N ASP A 154 -7.63 15.67 -0.53
CA ASP A 154 -7.88 15.76 -1.97
C ASP A 154 -8.63 17.04 -2.32
N SER A 155 -8.14 17.73 -3.34
CA SER A 155 -8.72 18.99 -3.80
C SER A 155 -10.02 18.80 -4.59
N ASP A 156 -10.30 17.59 -5.07
CA ASP A 156 -11.58 17.30 -5.74
C ASP A 156 -12.78 17.46 -4.79
N PHE A 157 -12.60 17.28 -3.48
CA PHE A 157 -13.64 17.52 -2.48
C PHE A 157 -14.01 19.00 -2.27
N PHE A 158 -13.23 19.95 -2.81
CA PHE A 158 -13.68 21.35 -2.87
C PHE A 158 -14.81 21.57 -3.89
N ILE A 159 -14.97 20.64 -4.84
CA ILE A 159 -15.85 20.77 -6.00
C ILE A 159 -17.14 19.98 -5.82
N PHE A 160 -17.07 18.82 -5.18
CA PHE A 160 -18.23 17.99 -4.88
C PHE A 160 -19.31 18.76 -4.08
N ASP A 161 -20.56 18.46 -4.38
CA ASP A 161 -21.70 18.96 -3.63
C ASP A 161 -21.84 18.20 -2.30
N LEU A 162 -21.18 18.73 -1.27
CA LEU A 162 -21.12 18.14 0.07
C LEU A 162 -21.93 19.01 1.06
N PRO A 163 -23.19 18.68 1.36
CA PRO A 163 -24.02 19.47 2.28
C PRO A 163 -23.44 19.58 3.70
N GLY A 164 -22.81 18.52 4.20
CA GLY A 164 -22.10 18.51 5.48
C GLY A 164 -20.74 19.21 5.46
N GLY A 165 -20.31 19.70 4.29
CA GLY A 165 -19.05 20.40 4.09
C GLY A 165 -17.83 19.48 3.94
N PHE A 166 -16.68 20.12 3.77
CA PHE A 166 -15.39 19.46 3.60
C PHE A 166 -14.41 19.95 4.67
N ILE A 167 -13.75 19.01 5.33
CA ILE A 167 -12.73 19.27 6.34
C ILE A 167 -11.42 18.73 5.80
N ARG A 168 -10.37 19.55 5.86
CA ARG A 168 -9.04 19.07 5.53
C ARG A 168 -8.45 18.24 6.65
N LEU A 169 -7.87 17.09 6.32
CA LEU A 169 -7.15 16.29 7.33
C LEU A 169 -6.03 17.11 7.98
N THR A 170 -5.31 17.95 7.22
CA THR A 170 -4.28 18.84 7.80
C THR A 170 -4.81 19.95 8.70
N SER A 171 -6.08 20.34 8.61
CA SER A 171 -6.65 21.41 9.46
C SER A 171 -7.22 20.89 10.79
N LEU A 172 -7.40 19.57 10.91
CA LEU A 172 -7.95 18.92 12.10
C LEU A 172 -6.90 18.77 13.20
N HIS A 173 -7.06 19.50 14.29
CA HIS A 173 -6.19 19.42 15.47
C HIS A 173 -6.63 18.27 16.40
N TRP A 174 -6.53 17.03 15.92
CA TRP A 174 -7.08 15.85 16.62
C TRP A 174 -6.38 15.51 17.95
N ARG A 175 -5.20 16.07 18.21
CA ARG A 175 -4.49 15.95 19.51
C ARG A 175 -4.93 16.97 20.55
N SER A 176 -5.83 17.88 20.19
CA SER A 176 -6.38 18.90 21.09
C SER A 176 -7.82 18.58 21.47
N PHE A 177 -8.23 19.05 22.65
CA PHE A 177 -9.64 19.00 23.08
C PHE A 177 -10.12 20.43 23.34
N PRO A 178 -11.20 20.89 22.69
CA PRO A 178 -12.04 20.18 21.70
C PRO A 178 -11.33 19.95 20.35
N LEU A 179 -11.90 19.10 19.48
CA LEU A 179 -11.39 18.85 18.12
C LEU A 179 -11.62 20.07 17.21
N SER A 180 -10.70 21.03 17.25
CA SER A 180 -10.78 22.25 16.45
C SER A 180 -10.35 22.03 15.00
N THR A 181 -11.14 22.54 14.06
CA THR A 181 -10.84 22.45 12.63
C THR A 181 -11.46 23.60 11.81
N LYS A 182 -11.21 23.59 10.50
CA LYS A 182 -11.83 24.48 9.52
C LYS A 182 -12.75 23.68 8.60
N LEU A 183 -14.01 24.11 8.50
CA LEU A 183 -15.01 23.60 7.57
C LEU A 183 -15.07 24.48 6.31
N TYR A 184 -14.97 23.85 5.15
CA TYR A 184 -15.20 24.45 3.85
C TYR A 184 -16.62 24.18 3.36
N SER A 185 -17.21 25.20 2.74
CA SER A 185 -18.46 25.08 2.01
C SER A 185 -18.25 25.48 0.55
N ARG A 186 -18.69 24.60 -0.37
CA ARG A 186 -18.69 24.88 -1.81
C ARG A 186 -19.48 26.15 -2.15
N GLN A 187 -20.54 26.45 -1.40
CA GLN A 187 -21.35 27.64 -1.61
C GLN A 187 -20.53 28.92 -1.34
N LYS A 188 -19.82 29.00 -0.21
CA LYS A 188 -18.97 30.16 0.12
C LYS A 188 -17.91 30.40 -0.96
N MET A 189 -17.36 29.33 -1.53
CA MET A 189 -16.41 29.45 -2.65
C MET A 189 -17.07 29.94 -3.94
N ALA A 190 -18.25 29.42 -4.27
CA ALA A 190 -19.01 29.86 -5.43
C ALA A 190 -19.37 31.35 -5.32
N ASP A 191 -19.81 31.80 -4.14
CA ASP A 191 -20.11 33.19 -3.83
C ASP A 191 -18.86 34.07 -3.98
N TYR A 192 -17.72 33.63 -3.44
CA TYR A 192 -16.44 34.33 -3.56
C TYR A 192 -16.01 34.49 -5.03
N LEU A 193 -16.17 33.46 -5.85
CA LEU A 193 -15.85 33.50 -7.29
C LEU A 193 -16.92 34.23 -8.12
N GLN A 194 -18.08 34.54 -7.53
CA GLN A 194 -19.27 35.02 -8.20
C GLN A 194 -19.71 34.07 -9.32
N LEU A 195 -19.67 32.77 -9.02
CA LEU A 195 -20.10 31.69 -9.90
C LEU A 195 -21.37 31.04 -9.35
N ARG A 196 -22.19 30.49 -10.25
CA ARG A 196 -23.27 29.61 -9.84
C ARG A 196 -22.67 28.30 -9.34
N PRO A 197 -23.13 27.71 -8.22
CA PRO A 197 -22.56 26.48 -7.67
C PRO A 197 -22.57 25.28 -8.63
N ASP A 198 -23.55 25.22 -9.56
CA ASP A 198 -23.63 24.19 -10.59
C ASP A 198 -22.50 24.29 -11.63
N LEU A 199 -21.82 25.44 -11.76
CA LEU A 199 -20.67 25.61 -12.64
C LEU A 199 -19.34 25.18 -11.98
N MET A 200 -19.32 24.86 -10.69
CA MET A 200 -18.09 24.43 -9.99
C MET A 200 -17.43 23.19 -10.60
N PRO A 201 -18.17 22.14 -11.03
CA PRO A 201 -17.60 21.04 -11.79
C PRO A 201 -16.92 21.48 -13.09
N LEU A 202 -17.55 22.35 -13.88
CA LEU A 202 -16.95 22.86 -15.12
C LEU A 202 -15.70 23.68 -14.82
N PHE A 203 -15.76 24.53 -13.80
CA PHE A 203 -14.61 25.29 -13.29
C PHE A 203 -13.43 24.36 -12.98
N ALA A 204 -13.67 23.25 -12.27
CA ALA A 204 -12.66 22.24 -11.99
C ALA A 204 -12.11 21.55 -13.24
N SER A 205 -12.99 21.13 -14.16
CA SER A 205 -12.58 20.41 -15.37
C SER A 205 -11.72 21.27 -16.29
N VAL A 206 -12.09 22.53 -16.52
CA VAL A 206 -11.26 23.44 -17.32
C VAL A 206 -10.00 23.89 -16.57
N LEU A 207 -9.99 23.76 -15.24
CA LEU A 207 -8.80 23.90 -14.41
C LEU A 207 -7.73 22.81 -14.62
N GLY A 208 -8.08 21.76 -15.33
CA GLY A 208 -7.25 20.57 -15.47
C GLY A 208 -7.22 19.78 -14.16
N ASN A 209 -7.64 18.53 -14.24
CA ASN A 209 -7.76 17.60 -13.12
C ASN A 209 -7.35 16.20 -13.61
N ASP A 210 -7.67 15.16 -12.83
CA ASP A 210 -7.34 13.77 -13.16
C ASP A 210 -7.99 13.26 -14.46
N PHE A 211 -9.00 13.97 -15.00
CA PHE A 211 -9.74 13.62 -16.20
C PHE A 211 -9.35 14.49 -17.41
N VAL A 212 -8.96 15.73 -17.15
CA VAL A 212 -8.62 16.71 -18.18
C VAL A 212 -7.18 17.14 -17.98
N SER A 213 -6.29 16.68 -18.87
CA SER A 213 -4.87 16.98 -18.77
C SER A 213 -4.59 18.48 -18.97
N SER A 214 -3.52 18.99 -18.34
CA SER A 214 -3.13 20.39 -18.48
C SER A 214 -2.84 20.79 -19.94
N SER A 215 -2.33 19.87 -20.75
CA SER A 215 -2.09 20.10 -22.18
C SER A 215 -3.39 20.23 -22.98
N ALA A 216 -4.45 19.50 -22.61
CA ALA A 216 -5.74 19.57 -23.30
C ALA A 216 -6.44 20.93 -23.11
N VAL A 217 -6.28 21.56 -21.94
CA VAL A 217 -6.89 22.86 -21.62
C VAL A 217 -6.00 24.07 -21.94
N GLU A 218 -4.71 23.86 -22.23
CA GLU A 218 -3.76 24.95 -22.55
C GLU A 218 -4.22 25.88 -23.70
N PRO A 219 -4.81 25.39 -24.80
CA PRO A 219 -5.32 26.25 -25.87
C PRO A 219 -6.43 27.19 -25.37
N PHE A 220 -7.29 26.71 -24.47
CA PHE A 220 -8.34 27.51 -23.85
C PHE A 220 -7.74 28.60 -22.95
N TYR A 221 -6.77 28.26 -22.09
CA TYR A 221 -6.09 29.25 -21.24
C TYR A 221 -5.37 30.36 -22.00
N THR A 222 -4.86 30.03 -23.17
CA THR A 222 -4.16 31.00 -24.03
C THR A 222 -5.16 31.95 -24.71
N ALA A 223 -6.38 31.49 -24.95
CA ALA A 223 -7.42 32.26 -25.63
C ALA A 223 -8.20 33.21 -24.70
N ILE A 224 -8.31 32.93 -23.40
CA ILE A 224 -9.10 33.76 -22.48
C ILE A 224 -8.36 35.04 -22.02
N PRO A 225 -9.10 36.12 -21.71
CA PRO A 225 -8.52 37.34 -21.15
C PRO A 225 -7.75 37.10 -19.83
N ARG A 226 -6.58 37.72 -19.69
CA ARG A 226 -5.74 37.64 -18.49
C ARG A 226 -5.89 38.89 -17.62
N ASN A 227 -7.09 39.05 -17.05
CA ASN A 227 -7.44 40.22 -16.22
C ASN A 227 -6.64 40.26 -14.91
N HIS A 228 -6.33 39.08 -14.36
CA HIS A 228 -5.56 38.94 -13.13
C HIS A 228 -4.12 38.48 -13.41
N LYS A 229 -3.18 39.01 -12.62
CA LYS A 229 -1.76 38.61 -12.58
C LYS A 229 -1.38 38.07 -11.19
N GLY A 230 -0.27 37.36 -11.10
CA GLY A 230 0.26 36.82 -9.84
C GLY A 230 -0.41 35.53 -9.34
N GLY A 231 -0.21 35.22 -8.06
CA GLY A 231 -0.73 34.02 -7.40
C GLY A 231 -2.25 33.89 -7.52
N GLY A 232 -2.70 32.70 -7.92
CA GLY A 232 -4.12 32.39 -8.10
C GLY A 232 -4.82 33.06 -9.29
N SER A 233 -4.07 33.75 -10.17
CA SER A 233 -4.62 34.38 -11.38
C SER A 233 -5.34 33.40 -12.30
N ARG A 234 -4.79 32.18 -12.44
CA ARG A 234 -5.40 31.08 -13.18
C ARG A 234 -6.85 30.82 -12.76
N PHE A 235 -7.08 30.67 -11.45
CA PHE A 235 -8.41 30.41 -10.89
C PHE A 235 -9.36 31.59 -11.13
N ARG A 236 -8.91 32.82 -10.89
CA ARG A 236 -9.75 34.02 -11.08
C ARG A 236 -10.10 34.27 -12.55
N ASN A 237 -9.14 34.13 -13.47
CA ASN A 237 -9.39 34.32 -14.90
C ASN A 237 -10.38 33.29 -15.46
N VAL A 238 -10.29 32.03 -15.01
CA VAL A 238 -11.27 31.00 -15.38
C VAL A 238 -12.65 31.33 -14.80
N ALA A 239 -12.72 31.74 -13.53
CA ALA A 239 -13.97 32.13 -12.91
C ALA A 239 -14.62 33.34 -13.62
N ASP A 240 -13.83 34.36 -13.98
CA ASP A 240 -14.31 35.50 -14.76
C ASP A 240 -14.89 35.08 -16.11
N PHE A 241 -14.25 34.13 -16.81
CA PHE A 241 -14.75 33.61 -18.08
C PHE A 241 -16.07 32.86 -17.92
N LEU A 242 -16.21 32.08 -16.85
CA LEU A 242 -17.42 31.29 -16.59
C LEU A 242 -18.57 32.11 -15.99
N ARG A 243 -18.30 33.35 -15.56
CA ARG A 243 -19.29 34.23 -14.92
C ARG A 243 -20.40 34.60 -15.90
N GLY A 244 -21.65 34.52 -15.42
CA GLY A 244 -22.83 34.87 -16.20
C GLY A 244 -23.33 33.80 -17.17
N LEU A 245 -22.68 32.63 -17.24
CA LEU A 245 -23.17 31.51 -18.02
C LEU A 245 -24.41 30.86 -17.38
N GLU A 246 -25.42 30.61 -18.19
CA GLU A 246 -26.74 30.12 -17.74
C GLU A 246 -26.80 28.61 -17.47
N SER A 247 -25.90 27.81 -18.06
CA SER A 247 -25.86 26.36 -17.83
C SER A 247 -24.46 25.78 -18.05
N ILE A 248 -24.24 24.54 -17.59
CA ILE A 248 -22.99 23.80 -17.80
C ILE A 248 -22.77 23.57 -19.30
N GLU A 249 -23.80 23.20 -20.04
CA GLU A 249 -23.74 22.91 -21.48
C GLU A 249 -23.31 24.15 -22.27
N LYS A 250 -23.93 25.30 -21.99
CA LYS A 250 -23.52 26.58 -22.59
C LYS A 250 -22.07 26.92 -22.24
N GLY A 251 -21.62 26.58 -21.04
CA GLY A 251 -20.24 26.78 -20.64
C GLY A 251 -19.26 25.89 -21.38
N VAL A 252 -19.57 24.59 -21.54
CA VAL A 252 -18.79 23.67 -22.37
C VAL A 252 -18.69 24.20 -23.79
N ASP A 253 -19.80 24.59 -24.42
CA ASP A 253 -19.80 25.16 -25.77
C ASP A 253 -18.94 26.42 -25.87
N SER A 254 -18.97 27.27 -24.84
CA SER A 254 -18.20 28.51 -24.80
C SER A 254 -16.70 28.25 -24.68
N VAL A 255 -16.31 27.29 -23.84
CA VAL A 255 -14.91 26.82 -23.71
C VAL A 255 -14.40 26.25 -25.03
N LEU A 256 -15.20 25.39 -25.67
CA LEU A 256 -14.83 24.73 -26.91
C LEU A 256 -14.72 25.71 -28.09
N LYS A 257 -15.52 26.78 -28.13
CA LYS A 257 -15.42 27.86 -29.14
C LYS A 257 -14.11 28.65 -29.07
N CYS A 258 -13.42 28.63 -27.94
CA CYS A 258 -12.10 29.25 -27.82
C CYS A 258 -11.00 28.46 -28.55
N ILE A 259 -11.26 27.21 -28.91
CA ILE A 259 -10.28 26.30 -29.53
C ILE A 259 -10.50 26.26 -31.04
N LYS A 260 -9.47 26.65 -31.80
CA LYS A 260 -9.54 26.70 -33.28
C LYS A 260 -9.39 25.34 -33.95
N ASN A 261 -8.65 24.41 -33.33
CA ASN A 261 -8.39 23.09 -33.89
C ASN A 261 -9.55 22.12 -33.53
N GLN A 262 -10.19 21.55 -34.56
CA GLN A 262 -11.37 20.70 -34.40
C GLN A 262 -11.09 19.37 -33.68
N GLU A 263 -9.91 18.77 -33.89
CA GLU A 263 -9.52 17.52 -33.23
C GLU A 263 -9.28 17.75 -31.74
N CYS A 264 -8.53 18.81 -31.38
CA CYS A 264 -8.35 19.22 -29.99
C CYS A 264 -9.69 19.55 -29.32
N GLN A 265 -10.62 20.17 -30.05
CA GLN A 265 -11.95 20.48 -29.56
C GLN A 265 -12.73 19.20 -29.22
N ASN A 266 -12.68 18.18 -30.08
CA ASN A 266 -13.37 16.91 -29.85
C ASN A 266 -12.79 16.16 -28.65
N HIS A 267 -11.46 16.02 -28.58
CA HIS A 267 -10.81 15.39 -27.42
C HIS A 267 -11.11 16.12 -26.11
N LEU A 268 -11.10 17.46 -26.11
CA LEU A 268 -11.44 18.22 -24.90
C LEU A 268 -12.92 18.04 -24.53
N ARG A 269 -13.83 17.98 -25.51
CA ARG A 269 -15.27 17.74 -25.24
C ARG A 269 -15.47 16.44 -24.49
N ASP A 270 -14.88 15.34 -24.95
CA ASP A 270 -15.02 14.02 -24.33
C ASP A 270 -14.42 13.99 -22.92
N ALA A 271 -13.25 14.61 -22.75
CA ALA A 271 -12.58 14.75 -21.45
C ALA A 271 -13.43 15.58 -20.46
N LEU A 272 -14.01 16.70 -20.91
CA LEU A 272 -14.89 17.55 -20.11
C LEU A 272 -16.15 16.79 -19.69
N HIS A 273 -16.83 16.09 -20.61
CA HIS A 273 -18.02 15.31 -20.25
C HIS A 273 -17.70 14.21 -19.23
N THR A 274 -16.59 13.49 -19.42
CA THR A 274 -16.16 12.45 -18.48
C THR A 274 -15.86 13.05 -17.11
N SER A 275 -15.19 14.21 -17.06
CA SER A 275 -14.90 14.92 -15.82
C SER A 275 -16.14 15.49 -15.14
N LEU A 276 -17.12 15.99 -15.88
CA LEU A 276 -18.33 16.55 -15.30
C LEU A 276 -19.16 15.45 -14.65
N ASN A 277 -19.28 14.31 -15.34
CA ASN A 277 -20.04 13.16 -14.85
C ASN A 277 -19.51 12.62 -13.52
N SER A 278 -18.19 12.68 -13.27
CA SER A 278 -17.63 12.21 -12.00
C SER A 278 -18.02 13.09 -10.80
N TYR A 279 -18.22 14.39 -10.99
CA TYR A 279 -18.67 15.29 -9.92
C TYR A 279 -20.20 15.34 -9.76
N THR A 280 -20.97 15.03 -10.82
CA THR A 280 -22.44 15.16 -10.82
C THR A 280 -23.18 13.86 -10.53
N SER A 281 -22.54 12.69 -10.68
CA SER A 281 -23.17 11.37 -10.44
C SER A 281 -23.38 11.03 -8.96
N VAL A 282 -23.09 11.96 -8.05
CA VAL A 282 -23.20 11.80 -6.59
C VAL A 282 -24.65 11.58 -6.14
N GLY A 283 -24.89 10.50 -5.39
CA GLY A 283 -26.18 10.24 -4.75
C GLY A 283 -26.57 8.76 -4.65
N LYS A 284 -25.89 7.86 -5.34
CA LYS A 284 -26.02 6.41 -5.18
C LYS A 284 -24.74 5.87 -4.56
N SER A 285 -24.83 5.37 -3.32
CA SER A 285 -23.69 4.83 -2.58
C SER A 285 -23.86 3.33 -2.38
N LYS A 286 -22.99 2.52 -3.00
CA LYS A 286 -22.97 1.07 -2.75
C LYS A 286 -22.41 0.77 -1.35
N ALA A 287 -21.42 1.54 -0.90
CA ALA A 287 -20.81 1.42 0.42
C ALA A 287 -21.82 1.64 1.56
N SER A 288 -22.87 2.45 1.33
CA SER A 288 -23.89 2.66 2.36
C SER A 288 -24.61 1.36 2.74
N ASN A 289 -24.87 0.46 1.79
CA ASN A 289 -25.47 -0.83 2.08
C ASN A 289 -24.50 -1.73 2.87
N PHE A 290 -23.20 -1.69 2.53
CA PHE A 290 -22.16 -2.40 3.27
C PHE A 290 -22.11 -1.94 4.74
N PHE A 291 -22.11 -0.62 5.00
CA PHE A 291 -22.06 -0.10 6.37
C PHE A 291 -23.36 -0.30 7.15
N ILE A 292 -24.53 -0.25 6.49
CA ILE A 292 -25.84 -0.49 7.14
C ILE A 292 -26.02 -1.97 7.49
N SER A 293 -25.54 -2.87 6.63
CA SER A 293 -25.64 -4.32 6.82
C SER A 293 -24.50 -4.93 7.66
N ASP A 294 -23.60 -4.10 8.20
CA ASP A 294 -22.39 -4.51 8.92
C ASP A 294 -21.53 -5.52 8.13
N GLY A 295 -21.46 -5.33 6.81
CA GLY A 295 -20.72 -6.22 5.90
C GLY A 295 -21.31 -7.63 5.76
N GLY A 296 -22.63 -7.76 5.89
CA GLY A 296 -23.40 -9.00 5.72
C GLY A 296 -23.72 -9.38 4.26
N ALA A 297 -24.39 -10.52 4.06
CA ALA A 297 -24.58 -11.21 2.77
C ALA A 297 -25.43 -10.47 1.69
N ASN A 298 -25.78 -9.19 1.90
CA ASN A 298 -26.65 -8.39 1.04
C ASN A 298 -26.06 -6.99 0.75
N ASP A 299 -24.72 -6.86 0.76
CA ASP A 299 -24.04 -5.60 0.45
C ASP A 299 -24.16 -5.18 -1.04
N GLY A 300 -24.62 -6.09 -1.91
CA GLY A 300 -24.88 -5.84 -3.33
C GLY A 300 -23.64 -5.94 -4.22
N TRP A 301 -22.55 -6.53 -3.72
CA TRP A 301 -21.30 -6.68 -4.47
C TRP A 301 -21.03 -8.13 -4.88
N SER A 302 -21.17 -8.41 -6.18
CA SER A 302 -20.83 -9.69 -6.81
C SER A 302 -19.54 -9.63 -7.65
N GLU A 303 -19.06 -8.43 -7.96
CA GLU A 303 -17.96 -8.17 -8.88
C GLU A 303 -16.99 -7.14 -8.27
N ILE A 304 -15.79 -7.09 -8.84
CA ILE A 304 -14.81 -6.03 -8.58
C ILE A 304 -14.37 -5.45 -9.92
N GLY A 305 -14.60 -4.15 -10.14
CA GLY A 305 -14.18 -3.46 -11.36
C GLY A 305 -14.79 -4.06 -12.64
N GLY A 306 -16.02 -4.60 -12.55
CA GLY A 306 -16.71 -5.27 -13.67
C GLY A 306 -16.25 -6.71 -13.95
N THR A 307 -15.39 -7.29 -13.11
CA THR A 307 -14.95 -8.69 -13.20
C THR A 307 -15.57 -9.52 -12.08
N GLU A 308 -16.11 -10.69 -12.43
CA GLU A 308 -16.64 -11.66 -11.46
C GLU A 308 -15.50 -12.33 -10.67
N PHE A 309 -15.64 -12.35 -9.35
CA PHE A 309 -14.75 -13.08 -8.44
C PHE A 309 -15.55 -13.95 -7.47
N PRO A 310 -14.96 -15.03 -6.91
CA PRO A 310 -15.62 -15.79 -5.85
C PRO A 310 -16.00 -14.89 -4.67
N SER A 311 -17.16 -15.14 -4.05
CA SER A 311 -17.72 -14.27 -2.99
C SER A 311 -16.78 -14.06 -1.79
N TRP A 312 -15.93 -15.04 -1.47
CA TRP A 312 -14.95 -14.91 -0.40
C TRP A 312 -13.84 -13.90 -0.74
N VAL A 313 -13.45 -13.79 -2.02
CA VAL A 313 -12.50 -12.81 -2.54
C VAL A 313 -13.12 -11.43 -2.51
N VAL A 314 -14.37 -11.29 -2.98
CA VAL A 314 -15.10 -10.01 -2.94
C VAL A 314 -15.19 -9.52 -1.50
N ASN A 315 -15.74 -10.33 -0.59
CA ASN A 315 -15.86 -9.98 0.83
C ASN A 315 -14.50 -9.66 1.48
N GLY A 316 -13.46 -10.45 1.18
CA GLY A 316 -12.10 -10.20 1.64
C GLY A 316 -11.56 -8.86 1.15
N PHE A 317 -11.75 -8.55 -0.14
CA PHE A 317 -11.34 -7.29 -0.76
C PHE A 317 -12.02 -6.10 -0.10
N ARG A 318 -13.34 -6.16 0.14
CA ARG A 318 -14.11 -5.09 0.81
C ARG A 318 -13.64 -4.81 2.22
N LYS A 319 -13.25 -5.85 2.95
CA LYS A 319 -12.73 -5.77 4.33
C LYS A 319 -11.23 -5.44 4.40
N CYS A 320 -10.61 -5.05 3.27
CA CYS A 320 -9.15 -4.86 3.15
C CYS A 320 -8.34 -6.09 3.62
N ALA A 321 -8.90 -7.28 3.49
CA ALA A 321 -8.31 -8.58 3.85
C ALA A 321 -7.86 -9.39 2.62
N TYR A 322 -7.89 -8.78 1.44
CA TYR A 322 -7.40 -9.38 0.19
C TYR A 322 -6.54 -8.36 -0.55
N PRO A 323 -5.46 -8.77 -1.23
CA PRO A 323 -4.51 -7.82 -1.82
C PRO A 323 -5.08 -7.12 -3.05
N SER A 324 -5.20 -5.78 -2.99
CA SER A 324 -5.65 -4.96 -4.12
C SER A 324 -4.69 -4.99 -5.30
N ASP A 325 -3.39 -5.22 -5.05
CA ASP A 325 -2.38 -5.35 -6.10
C ASP A 325 -2.68 -6.52 -7.05
N TYR A 326 -3.13 -7.66 -6.50
CA TYR A 326 -3.46 -8.84 -7.30
C TYR A 326 -4.83 -8.75 -7.96
N ILE A 327 -5.79 -8.07 -7.34
CA ILE A 327 -7.04 -7.72 -8.02
C ILE A 327 -6.74 -6.78 -9.19
N SER A 328 -5.87 -5.79 -9.02
CA SER A 328 -5.45 -4.89 -10.09
C SER A 328 -4.80 -5.66 -11.24
N ALA A 329 -3.85 -6.55 -10.93
CA ALA A 329 -3.23 -7.41 -11.93
C ALA A 329 -4.25 -8.29 -12.66
N ALA A 330 -5.27 -8.79 -11.95
CA ALA A 330 -6.32 -9.62 -12.53
C ALA A 330 -7.29 -8.84 -13.45
N ILE A 331 -7.70 -7.62 -13.08
CA ILE A 331 -8.71 -6.86 -13.84
C ILE A 331 -8.11 -5.95 -14.91
N SER A 332 -6.93 -5.38 -14.69
CA SER A 332 -6.32 -4.39 -15.58
C SER A 332 -5.01 -4.85 -16.20
N GLY A 333 -4.47 -5.99 -15.76
CA GLY A 333 -3.18 -6.50 -16.24
C GLY A 333 -1.98 -5.67 -15.75
N MET A 334 -2.17 -4.80 -14.76
CA MET A 334 -1.16 -3.84 -14.29
C MET A 334 -0.84 -4.04 -12.81
N ARG A 335 0.45 -3.88 -12.46
CA ARG A 335 0.90 -3.79 -11.06
C ARG A 335 2.04 -2.79 -10.92
N PHE A 336 2.03 -2.03 -9.83
CA PHE A 336 3.02 -1.01 -9.53
C PHE A 336 3.79 -1.35 -8.25
N LEU A 337 5.09 -1.61 -8.37
CA LEU A 337 5.96 -1.99 -7.27
C LEU A 337 6.56 -0.74 -6.62
N ALA A 338 5.86 -0.22 -5.60
CA ALA A 338 6.29 1.00 -4.90
C ALA A 338 7.72 0.88 -4.33
N CYS A 339 8.58 1.83 -4.72
CA CYS A 339 9.94 1.98 -4.21
C CYS A 339 9.95 2.40 -2.73
N GLN A 340 10.95 1.93 -1.99
CA GLN A 340 11.21 2.29 -0.60
C GLN A 340 12.50 3.11 -0.49
N VAL A 341 12.83 3.61 0.69
CA VAL A 341 14.19 4.13 0.93
C VAL A 341 15.16 2.95 0.94
N GLU A 342 15.93 2.82 -0.15
CA GLU A 342 16.81 1.69 -0.41
C GLU A 342 18.03 2.10 -1.25
N ASN A 343 18.97 1.18 -1.46
CA ASN A 343 20.11 1.42 -2.35
C ASN A 343 19.67 1.41 -3.82
N LEU A 344 19.49 2.60 -4.40
CA LEU A 344 19.10 2.76 -5.81
C LEU A 344 20.17 2.27 -6.80
N ALA A 345 21.43 2.08 -6.39
CA ALA A 345 22.47 1.51 -7.25
C ALA A 345 22.39 -0.02 -7.37
N LYS A 346 21.63 -0.69 -6.50
CA LYS A 346 21.35 -2.12 -6.56
C LYS A 346 20.04 -2.37 -7.33
N MET A 347 19.83 -3.61 -7.78
CA MET A 347 18.52 -4.06 -8.28
C MET A 347 17.41 -3.71 -7.29
N SER A 348 16.18 -3.54 -7.77
CA SER A 348 15.01 -3.26 -6.93
C SER A 348 14.92 -4.24 -5.76
N SER A 349 14.59 -3.75 -4.56
CA SER A 349 14.29 -4.61 -3.41
C SER A 349 13.13 -5.57 -3.66
N CYS A 350 12.28 -5.29 -4.67
CA CYS A 350 11.22 -6.18 -5.11
C CYS A 350 11.72 -7.37 -5.95
N SER A 351 12.96 -7.36 -6.45
CA SER A 351 13.45 -8.42 -7.33
C SER A 351 13.45 -9.79 -6.66
N CYS A 352 13.68 -9.83 -5.35
CA CYS A 352 13.74 -11.06 -4.55
C CYS A 352 12.39 -11.75 -4.33
N THR A 353 11.27 -11.18 -4.81
CA THR A 353 9.93 -11.80 -4.67
C THR A 353 9.29 -12.19 -6.00
N ILE A 354 10.04 -12.14 -7.11
CA ILE A 354 9.48 -12.35 -8.45
C ILE A 354 8.77 -13.71 -8.61
N ASP A 355 9.31 -14.78 -8.02
CA ASP A 355 8.71 -16.11 -8.14
C ASP A 355 7.39 -16.23 -7.37
N LEU A 356 7.30 -15.64 -6.17
CA LEU A 356 6.03 -15.52 -5.43
C LEU A 356 5.01 -14.72 -6.25
N ARG A 357 5.42 -13.61 -6.85
CA ARG A 357 4.51 -12.78 -7.66
C ARG A 357 3.96 -13.54 -8.86
N ARG A 358 4.83 -14.26 -9.58
CA ARG A 358 4.44 -15.08 -10.76
C ARG A 358 3.44 -16.18 -10.40
N ALA A 359 3.63 -16.86 -9.27
CA ALA A 359 2.69 -17.87 -8.79
C ALA A 359 1.34 -17.25 -8.38
N LEU A 360 1.38 -16.13 -7.65
CA LEU A 360 0.16 -15.44 -7.24
C LEU A 360 -0.62 -14.89 -8.44
N TYR A 361 0.05 -14.34 -9.47
CA TYR A 361 -0.64 -13.94 -10.71
C TYR A 361 -1.38 -15.10 -11.37
N ALA A 362 -0.78 -16.30 -11.38
CA ALA A 362 -1.40 -17.48 -11.97
C ALA A 362 -2.68 -17.88 -11.21
N MET A 363 -2.63 -17.88 -9.87
CA MET A 363 -3.78 -18.23 -9.03
C MET A 363 -4.89 -17.19 -9.10
N THR A 364 -4.57 -15.90 -9.30
CA THR A 364 -5.54 -14.79 -9.25
C THR A 364 -6.12 -14.40 -10.61
N GLN A 365 -5.69 -15.01 -11.72
CA GLN A 365 -6.26 -14.72 -13.04
C GLN A 365 -7.78 -14.99 -13.04
N PRO A 366 -8.59 -14.11 -13.65
CA PRO A 366 -10.01 -14.38 -13.87
C PRO A 366 -10.15 -15.41 -14.99
N GLY A 367 -10.44 -16.66 -14.66
CA GLY A 367 -10.61 -17.74 -15.63
C GLY A 367 -11.67 -18.75 -15.18
N LYS A 368 -12.51 -19.19 -16.12
CA LYS A 368 -13.44 -20.31 -15.88
C LYS A 368 -12.64 -21.63 -15.86
N PRO A 369 -12.96 -22.59 -14.98
CA PRO A 369 -12.19 -23.82 -14.80
C PRO A 369 -12.02 -24.72 -16.03
N ASN A 370 -12.81 -24.55 -17.10
CA ASN A 370 -13.08 -25.60 -18.10
C ASN A 370 -12.88 -25.23 -19.58
N GLU A 371 -12.22 -24.12 -19.93
CA GLU A 371 -11.84 -23.89 -21.33
C GLU A 371 -10.34 -24.17 -21.52
N GLU A 372 -10.02 -25.28 -22.20
CA GLU A 372 -8.66 -25.68 -22.63
C GLU A 372 -7.98 -24.67 -23.58
N LYS A 373 -8.60 -23.51 -23.82
CA LYS A 373 -8.04 -22.40 -24.58
C LYS A 373 -7.71 -21.26 -23.62
N HIS A 374 -6.56 -21.37 -22.95
CA HIS A 374 -5.84 -20.19 -22.47
C HIS A 374 -5.27 -19.41 -23.69
N ASP A 375 -6.12 -18.93 -24.60
CA ASP A 375 -5.68 -18.37 -25.88
C ASP A 375 -5.01 -16.98 -25.75
N LYS A 376 -4.96 -16.41 -24.54
CA LYS A 376 -3.99 -15.36 -24.16
C LYS A 376 -3.55 -15.55 -22.72
N VAL A 377 -2.28 -15.92 -22.50
CA VAL A 377 -1.62 -15.64 -21.22
C VAL A 377 -1.63 -14.12 -21.04
N THR A 378 -2.46 -13.61 -20.13
CA THR A 378 -2.44 -12.19 -19.78
C THR A 378 -1.15 -11.92 -19.01
N ARG A 379 -0.11 -11.54 -19.74
CA ARG A 379 1.15 -11.06 -19.16
C ARG A 379 0.85 -9.86 -18.29
N ILE A 380 1.44 -9.80 -17.11
CA ILE A 380 1.26 -8.67 -16.20
C ILE A 380 2.31 -7.61 -16.51
N LYS A 381 1.87 -6.38 -16.75
CA LYS A 381 2.76 -5.23 -16.87
C LYS A 381 3.10 -4.74 -15.46
N GLU A 382 4.33 -5.00 -15.02
CA GLU A 382 4.86 -4.52 -13.73
C GLU A 382 5.66 -3.24 -13.95
N TRP A 383 5.38 -2.22 -13.15
CA TRP A 383 6.24 -1.04 -13.03
C TRP A 383 7.15 -1.19 -11.81
N ASP A 384 8.44 -0.99 -12.00
CA ASP A 384 9.47 -1.05 -10.96
C ASP A 384 10.57 -0.04 -11.30
N ARG A 385 11.44 0.26 -10.34
CA ARG A 385 12.61 1.09 -10.60
C ARG A 385 13.69 0.30 -11.35
N SER A 386 14.33 0.97 -12.30
CA SER A 386 15.66 0.63 -12.79
C SER A 386 16.58 1.78 -12.42
N GLU A 387 17.43 1.55 -11.43
CA GLU A 387 18.21 2.61 -10.79
C GLU A 387 17.31 3.72 -10.23
N LYS A 388 17.38 4.92 -10.82
CA LYS A 388 16.61 6.12 -10.43
C LYS A 388 15.42 6.41 -11.35
N GLU A 389 15.19 5.57 -12.35
CA GLU A 389 14.13 5.75 -13.33
C GLU A 389 13.03 4.70 -13.16
N LEU A 390 11.78 5.12 -13.30
CA LEU A 390 10.65 4.23 -13.40
C LEU A 390 10.66 3.56 -14.77
N THR A 391 10.54 2.24 -14.77
CA THR A 391 10.41 1.45 -15.99
C THR A 391 9.31 0.40 -15.81
N ASN A 392 9.00 -0.34 -16.87
CA ASN A 392 8.05 -1.42 -16.81
C ASN A 392 8.52 -2.66 -17.58
N TYR A 393 8.04 -3.81 -17.12
CA TYR A 393 8.38 -5.13 -17.63
C TYR A 393 7.10 -5.96 -17.77
N PHE A 394 7.11 -6.91 -18.71
CA PHE A 394 6.04 -7.90 -18.81
C PHE A 394 6.47 -9.19 -18.11
N ILE A 395 5.69 -9.59 -17.11
CA ILE A 395 5.92 -10.77 -16.30
C ILE A 395 4.91 -11.86 -16.67
N ASP A 396 5.43 -13.06 -16.92
CA ASP A 396 4.62 -14.22 -17.25
C ASP A 396 4.24 -14.98 -15.97
N PRO A 397 2.95 -15.20 -15.70
CA PRO A 397 2.49 -16.04 -14.60
C PRO A 397 3.11 -17.45 -14.67
N LYS A 398 3.40 -18.04 -13.52
CA LYS A 398 3.94 -19.39 -13.41
C LYS A 398 2.85 -20.31 -12.85
N TYR A 399 2.27 -21.13 -13.72
CA TYR A 399 1.12 -21.99 -13.38
C TYR A 399 1.51 -23.32 -12.72
N ASP A 400 2.77 -23.73 -12.81
CA ASP A 400 3.25 -24.97 -12.21
C ASP A 400 4.24 -24.66 -11.08
N LEU A 401 4.05 -25.33 -9.95
CA LEU A 401 4.92 -25.27 -8.79
C LEU A 401 5.59 -26.63 -8.59
N GLU A 402 6.91 -26.62 -8.48
CA GLU A 402 7.69 -27.83 -8.21
C GLU A 402 7.26 -28.46 -6.87
N GLY A 403 7.05 -29.77 -6.86
CA GLY A 403 6.54 -30.50 -5.69
C GLY A 403 5.02 -30.43 -5.47
N TYR A 404 4.29 -29.59 -6.21
CA TYR A 404 2.81 -29.53 -6.16
C TYR A 404 2.16 -29.91 -7.50
N GLY A 405 2.67 -29.38 -8.61
CA GLY A 405 2.04 -29.46 -9.93
C GLY A 405 1.32 -28.17 -10.30
N LYS A 406 0.18 -28.28 -10.99
CA LYS A 406 -0.60 -27.13 -11.45
C LYS A 406 -1.21 -26.38 -10.26
N LEU A 407 -0.98 -25.08 -10.19
CA LEU A 407 -1.52 -24.20 -9.16
C LEU A 407 -3.05 -24.09 -9.26
N PRO A 408 -3.76 -24.06 -8.13
CA PRO A 408 -5.22 -23.98 -8.10
C PRO A 408 -5.71 -22.57 -8.45
N THR A 409 -6.90 -22.49 -9.04
CA THR A 409 -7.64 -21.23 -9.24
C THR A 409 -8.28 -20.75 -7.93
N LEU A 410 -8.71 -19.48 -7.86
CA LEU A 410 -9.44 -18.94 -6.68
C LEU A 410 -10.72 -19.72 -6.31
N ILE A 411 -11.35 -20.38 -7.28
CA ILE A 411 -12.51 -21.25 -7.04
C ILE A 411 -12.06 -22.51 -6.31
N GLN A 412 -11.03 -23.18 -6.85
CA GLN A 412 -10.48 -24.42 -6.30
C GLN A 412 -9.85 -24.19 -4.92
N ILE A 413 -9.15 -23.07 -4.69
CA ILE A 413 -8.52 -22.76 -3.40
C ILE A 413 -9.53 -22.83 -2.26
N LYS A 414 -10.78 -22.36 -2.45
CA LYS A 414 -11.80 -22.42 -1.39
C LYS A 414 -12.18 -23.85 -1.01
N GLU A 415 -12.09 -24.77 -1.97
CA GLU A 415 -12.48 -26.17 -1.84
C GLU A 415 -11.36 -27.04 -1.28
N LEU A 416 -10.10 -26.57 -1.33
CA LEU A 416 -8.96 -27.29 -0.79
C LEU A 416 -9.01 -27.43 0.75
N PRO A 417 -8.67 -28.60 1.30
CA PRO A 417 -8.48 -28.80 2.73
C PRO A 417 -7.47 -27.79 3.31
N LEU A 418 -7.61 -27.49 4.60
CA LEU A 418 -6.71 -26.53 5.27
C LEU A 418 -5.25 -26.99 5.17
N GLU A 419 -5.00 -28.28 5.35
CA GLU A 419 -3.67 -28.90 5.33
C GLU A 419 -3.01 -28.77 3.95
N GLU A 420 -3.79 -28.88 2.87
CA GLU A 420 -3.28 -28.72 1.52
C GLU A 420 -2.93 -27.25 1.23
N ARG A 421 -3.76 -26.32 1.73
CA ARG A 421 -3.47 -24.87 1.62
C ARG A 421 -2.26 -24.46 2.43
N GLU A 422 -2.07 -25.02 3.63
CA GLU A 422 -0.85 -24.86 4.43
C GLU A 422 0.37 -25.44 3.71
N MET A 423 0.27 -26.65 3.16
CA MET A 423 1.35 -27.25 2.38
C MET A 423 1.73 -26.38 1.18
N LEU A 424 0.74 -25.91 0.40
CA LEU A 424 0.96 -25.03 -0.74
C LEU A 424 1.61 -23.70 -0.32
N PHE A 425 1.17 -23.13 0.80
CA PHE A 425 1.78 -21.93 1.38
C PHE A 425 3.27 -22.12 1.67
N PHE A 426 3.65 -23.22 2.33
CA PHE A 426 5.05 -23.50 2.64
C PHE A 426 5.88 -23.87 1.41
N LEU A 427 5.32 -24.59 0.44
CA LEU A 427 5.99 -24.90 -0.83
C LEU A 427 6.31 -23.63 -1.63
N LEU A 428 5.38 -22.67 -1.71
CA LEU A 428 5.61 -21.38 -2.37
C LEU A 428 6.77 -20.59 -1.72
N LEU A 429 6.95 -20.72 -0.41
CA LEU A 429 8.04 -20.10 0.35
C LEU A 429 9.28 -20.99 0.47
N GLU A 430 9.34 -22.09 -0.28
CA GLU A 430 10.42 -23.08 -0.24
C GLU A 430 10.78 -23.51 1.20
N SER A 431 9.77 -23.61 2.05
CA SER A 431 9.91 -23.91 3.48
C SER A 431 9.51 -25.35 3.73
N ASN A 432 10.34 -26.07 4.47
CA ASN A 432 10.26 -27.52 4.63
C ASN A 432 9.50 -27.98 5.88
N THR A 433 8.95 -27.07 6.69
CA THR A 433 8.25 -27.46 7.92
C THR A 433 6.98 -26.63 8.16
N SER A 434 5.88 -27.32 8.45
CA SER A 434 4.60 -26.72 8.84
C SER A 434 4.61 -26.13 10.26
N THR A 435 5.64 -26.42 11.04
CA THR A 435 5.87 -25.89 12.39
C THR A 435 6.34 -24.44 12.41
N ILE A 436 6.65 -23.86 11.25
CA ILE A 436 7.18 -22.51 11.09
C ILE A 436 6.03 -21.51 10.91
N LYS A 437 5.94 -20.52 11.80
CA LYS A 437 4.99 -19.39 11.65
C LYS A 437 5.31 -18.57 10.40
N LEU A 438 4.30 -17.91 9.84
CA LEU A 438 4.38 -17.07 8.63
C LEU A 438 5.62 -16.18 8.57
N GLN A 439 5.94 -15.43 9.63
CA GLN A 439 7.09 -14.52 9.62
C GLN A 439 8.46 -15.23 9.46
N LYS A 440 8.55 -16.46 9.95
CA LYS A 440 9.78 -17.25 9.88
C LYS A 440 9.97 -17.80 8.46
N ALA A 441 8.90 -18.26 7.82
CA ALA A 441 8.92 -18.69 6.42
C ALA A 441 9.32 -17.52 5.49
N ALA A 442 8.74 -16.33 5.71
CA ALA A 442 9.15 -15.10 5.02
C ALA A 442 10.66 -14.82 5.17
N THR A 443 11.17 -14.91 6.40
CA THR A 443 12.59 -14.62 6.69
C THR A 443 13.51 -15.65 6.03
N ARG A 444 13.14 -16.94 6.03
CA ARG A 444 13.89 -17.99 5.32
C ARG A 444 13.92 -17.75 3.81
N TYR A 445 12.78 -17.41 3.22
CA TYR A 445 12.68 -17.08 1.79
C TYR A 445 13.58 -15.89 1.44
N TRP A 446 13.54 -14.82 2.25
CA TRP A 446 14.44 -13.67 2.08
C TRP A 446 15.92 -14.07 2.14
N ILE A 447 16.32 -14.94 3.08
CA ILE A 447 17.72 -15.37 3.19
C ILE A 447 18.18 -16.10 1.93
N LYS A 448 17.33 -16.99 1.39
CA LYS A 448 17.62 -17.76 0.17
C LYS A 448 17.73 -16.89 -1.08
N HIS A 449 16.82 -15.92 -1.22
CA HIS A 449 16.65 -15.14 -2.45
C HIS A 449 17.39 -13.80 -2.46
N ALA A 450 17.82 -13.29 -1.30
CA ALA A 450 18.52 -12.01 -1.20
C ALA A 450 19.92 -12.08 -0.56
N ASN A 451 20.30 -13.23 0.04
CA ASN A 451 21.59 -13.45 0.71
C ASN A 451 22.05 -12.26 1.62
N PRO A 452 21.24 -11.86 2.61
CA PRO A 452 21.55 -10.73 3.48
C PRO A 452 22.74 -11.03 4.41
N GLN A 453 23.36 -9.98 4.96
CA GLN A 453 24.39 -10.11 5.98
C GLN A 453 23.83 -10.74 7.27
N ASP A 454 24.66 -11.48 8.01
CA ASP A 454 24.25 -12.10 9.29
C ASP A 454 23.71 -11.07 10.28
N SER A 455 24.35 -9.90 10.37
CA SER A 455 23.89 -8.80 11.22
C SER A 455 22.47 -8.32 10.86
N HIS A 456 22.11 -8.32 9.57
CA HIS A 456 20.77 -7.93 9.13
C HIS A 456 19.72 -9.00 9.48
N ILE A 457 20.07 -10.29 9.39
CA ILE A 457 19.20 -11.39 9.79
C ILE A 457 18.90 -11.30 11.29
N GLU A 458 19.95 -11.18 12.10
CA GLU A 458 19.79 -11.05 13.54
C GLU A 458 19.01 -9.78 13.89
N ALA A 459 19.25 -8.66 13.21
CA ALA A 459 18.50 -7.44 13.43
C ALA A 459 17.00 -7.59 13.16
N VAL A 460 16.60 -8.31 12.10
CA VAL A 460 15.19 -8.60 11.81
C VAL A 460 14.57 -9.49 12.90
N ILE A 461 15.27 -10.54 13.34
CA ILE A 461 14.78 -11.43 14.40
C ILE A 461 14.62 -10.67 15.72
N LEU A 462 15.61 -9.85 16.06
CA LEU A 462 15.64 -9.04 17.28
C LEU A 462 14.60 -7.92 17.28
N ASN A 463 14.26 -7.36 16.11
CA ASN A 463 13.25 -6.31 15.99
C ASN A 463 11.86 -6.75 16.48
N HIS A 464 11.59 -8.06 16.48
CA HIS A 464 10.37 -8.62 17.03
C HIS A 464 10.33 -8.63 18.56
N LEU A 465 11.50 -8.58 19.22
CA LEU A 465 11.65 -8.75 20.67
C LEU A 465 12.01 -7.46 21.39
N VAL A 466 12.71 -6.56 20.70
CA VAL A 466 13.18 -5.30 21.28
C VAL A 466 12.14 -4.22 21.02
N LEU A 467 11.47 -3.76 22.08
CA LEU A 467 10.66 -2.56 22.00
C LEU A 467 11.57 -1.34 21.75
N PRO A 468 11.15 -0.39 20.90
CA PRO A 468 11.97 0.77 20.58
C PRO A 468 12.11 1.69 21.82
N GLU A 469 13.24 1.62 22.54
CA GLU A 469 13.43 2.42 23.77
C GLU A 469 14.04 3.81 23.56
N SER A 470 14.78 4.10 22.49
CA SER A 470 15.15 5.50 22.16
C SER A 470 15.73 5.68 20.74
N ARG A 471 15.56 6.90 20.22
CA ARG A 471 15.75 7.29 18.81
C ARG A 471 17.03 8.12 18.64
N GLU A 472 18.17 7.48 18.41
CA GLU A 472 19.27 8.19 17.74
C GLU A 472 19.08 8.08 16.22
N LYS A 473 18.61 9.16 15.61
CA LYS A 473 18.45 9.28 14.17
C LYS A 473 19.82 9.51 13.53
N LYS A 474 20.48 8.44 13.09
CA LYS A 474 21.53 8.53 12.07
C LYS A 474 21.31 7.48 11.01
N ILE A 475 21.22 7.94 9.77
CA ILE A 475 21.34 7.09 8.58
C ILE A 475 22.80 6.61 8.56
N SER A 476 23.06 5.37 8.99
CA SER A 476 24.43 4.86 8.98
C SER A 476 24.72 3.96 7.78
N CYS A 477 23.72 3.28 7.19
CA CYS A 477 23.98 2.35 6.10
C CYS A 477 22.82 2.17 5.11
N VAL A 478 22.98 2.69 3.89
CA VAL A 478 22.04 2.51 2.76
C VAL A 478 21.90 1.03 2.37
N ASP A 479 22.94 0.22 2.58
CA ASP A 479 22.91 -1.22 2.30
C ASP A 479 22.06 -2.00 3.31
N SER A 480 22.07 -1.62 4.58
CA SER A 480 21.15 -2.18 5.58
C SER A 480 19.70 -1.82 5.26
N LEU A 481 19.44 -0.57 4.86
CA LEU A 481 18.12 -0.14 4.39
C LEU A 481 17.63 -0.95 3.19
N HIS A 482 18.51 -1.18 2.20
CA HIS A 482 18.18 -2.03 1.06
C HIS A 482 17.82 -3.45 1.49
N SER A 483 18.59 -4.03 2.41
CA SER A 483 18.36 -5.38 2.93
C SER A 483 17.01 -5.47 3.68
N PHE A 484 16.67 -4.47 4.49
CA PHE A 484 15.37 -4.41 5.16
C PHE A 484 14.21 -4.14 4.21
N ALA A 485 14.40 -3.32 3.18
CA ALA A 485 13.42 -3.11 2.13
C ALA A 485 13.10 -4.43 1.39
N GLN A 486 14.12 -5.25 1.10
CA GLN A 486 13.93 -6.60 0.55
C GLN A 486 13.08 -7.47 1.49
N TRP A 487 13.45 -7.53 2.79
CA TRP A 487 12.67 -8.30 3.76
C TRP A 487 11.22 -7.82 3.88
N GLN A 488 10.98 -6.51 3.88
CA GLN A 488 9.61 -5.96 3.94
C GLN A 488 8.79 -6.30 2.70
N ASN A 489 9.39 -6.31 1.51
CA ASN A 489 8.73 -6.80 0.30
C ASN A 489 8.42 -8.30 0.41
N VAL A 490 9.36 -9.13 0.88
CA VAL A 490 9.14 -10.57 1.10
C VAL A 490 8.01 -10.80 2.11
N MET A 491 8.00 -10.06 3.22
CA MET A 491 6.95 -10.14 4.23
C MET A 491 5.58 -9.75 3.66
N LEU A 492 5.51 -8.68 2.86
CA LEU A 492 4.27 -8.27 2.20
C LEU A 492 3.74 -9.36 1.25
N GLU A 493 4.59 -9.88 0.37
CA GLU A 493 4.18 -10.94 -0.56
C GLU A 493 3.82 -12.23 0.17
N THR A 494 4.47 -12.53 1.30
CA THR A 494 4.12 -13.67 2.15
C THR A 494 2.73 -13.51 2.76
N ILE A 495 2.38 -12.31 3.25
CA ILE A 495 1.03 -11.99 3.72
C ILE A 495 0.02 -12.14 2.58
N TYR A 496 0.35 -11.63 1.40
CA TYR A 496 -0.49 -11.77 0.22
C TYR A 496 -0.68 -13.24 -0.20
N THR A 497 0.36 -14.07 -0.11
CA THR A 497 0.24 -15.53 -0.32
C THR A 497 -0.75 -16.13 0.67
N ASN A 498 -0.65 -15.77 1.96
CA ASN A 498 -1.60 -16.25 2.98
C ASN A 498 -3.04 -15.83 2.65
N GLN A 499 -3.25 -14.58 2.25
CA GLN A 499 -4.57 -14.04 1.90
C GLN A 499 -5.16 -14.69 0.63
N VAL A 500 -4.35 -14.87 -0.43
CA VAL A 500 -4.76 -15.53 -1.68
C VAL A 500 -5.08 -17.00 -1.47
N LEU A 501 -4.38 -17.68 -0.55
CA LEU A 501 -4.70 -19.04 -0.16
C LEU A 501 -5.85 -19.13 0.86
N ASN A 502 -6.60 -18.05 1.07
CA ASN A 502 -7.74 -17.99 2.00
C ASN A 502 -7.34 -18.33 3.45
N PHE A 503 -6.27 -17.71 3.93
CA PHE A 503 -5.77 -17.74 5.31
C PHE A 503 -5.51 -19.15 5.87
N PRO A 504 -4.61 -19.95 5.25
CA PRO A 504 -4.18 -21.21 5.86
C PRO A 504 -3.48 -20.99 7.20
N LEU A 505 -2.78 -19.86 7.37
CA LEU A 505 -2.13 -19.48 8.62
C LEU A 505 -2.78 -18.22 9.22
N ALA A 506 -2.64 -18.07 10.54
CA ALA A 506 -2.99 -16.83 11.21
C ALA A 506 -2.10 -15.68 10.72
N GLU A 507 -2.72 -14.59 10.26
CA GLU A 507 -2.00 -13.39 9.86
C GLU A 507 -1.39 -12.71 11.10
N PRO A 508 -0.10 -12.37 11.09
CA PRO A 508 0.53 -11.70 12.23
C PRO A 508 0.21 -10.20 12.29
N ALA A 509 0.22 -9.64 13.49
CA ALA A 509 0.17 -8.19 13.70
C ALA A 509 1.47 -7.55 13.20
N VAL A 510 1.39 -6.87 12.05
CA VAL A 510 2.57 -6.35 11.34
C VAL A 510 3.31 -5.29 12.15
N SER A 511 2.57 -4.48 12.92
CA SER A 511 3.12 -3.47 13.83
C SER A 511 4.02 -4.04 14.93
N GLY A 512 3.86 -5.30 15.31
CA GLY A 512 4.70 -5.98 16.32
C GLY A 512 5.79 -6.89 15.74
N LEU A 513 5.82 -7.10 14.42
CA LEU A 513 6.83 -7.95 13.77
C LEU A 513 8.11 -7.19 13.41
N TYR A 514 7.92 -5.99 12.87
CA TYR A 514 9.00 -5.05 12.56
C TYR A 514 8.59 -3.74 13.18
N GLY A 515 8.82 -3.58 14.48
CA GLY A 515 8.35 -2.41 15.22
C GLY A 515 8.89 -1.11 14.64
N SER A 516 10.19 -1.06 14.37
CA SER A 516 10.86 0.15 13.86
C SER A 516 12.13 -0.20 13.10
N GLY A 517 12.28 0.34 11.89
CA GLY A 517 13.52 0.17 11.14
C GLY A 517 14.67 1.05 11.65
N VAL A 518 14.38 2.11 12.43
CA VAL A 518 15.40 2.81 13.22
C VAL A 518 16.02 1.85 14.24
N ALA A 519 15.18 1.05 14.94
CA ALA A 519 15.67 0.02 15.85
C ALA A 519 16.47 -1.07 15.11
N ALA A 520 16.02 -1.49 13.92
CA ALA A 520 16.74 -2.49 13.11
C ALA A 520 18.15 -2.02 12.70
N LEU A 521 18.30 -0.74 12.34
CA LEU A 521 19.60 -0.14 12.05
C LEU A 521 20.48 -0.06 13.31
N GLY A 522 19.93 0.41 14.42
CA GLY A 522 20.66 0.51 15.69
C GLY A 522 21.16 -0.85 16.18
N ILE A 523 20.35 -1.91 16.04
CA ILE A 523 20.75 -3.29 16.33
C ILE A 523 21.87 -3.75 15.38
N THR A 524 21.74 -3.47 14.08
CA THR A 524 22.77 -3.80 13.07
C THR A 524 24.12 -3.18 13.43
N GLU A 525 24.14 -1.90 13.82
CA GLU A 525 25.37 -1.23 14.22
C GLU A 525 26.01 -1.86 15.46
N GLN A 526 25.20 -2.21 16.46
CA GLN A 526 25.68 -2.88 17.68
C GLN A 526 26.34 -4.22 17.33
N LEU A 527 25.69 -5.03 16.49
CA LEU A 527 26.21 -6.31 16.02
C LEU A 527 27.51 -6.15 15.22
N GLN A 528 27.58 -5.15 14.31
CA GLN A 528 28.79 -4.85 13.54
C GLN A 528 29.95 -4.34 14.40
N LYS A 529 29.66 -3.71 15.54
CA LYS A 529 30.67 -3.33 16.57
C LYS A 529 31.11 -4.51 17.44
N GLY A 530 30.60 -5.72 17.19
CA GLY A 530 30.98 -6.95 17.90
C GLY A 530 30.13 -7.27 19.14
N GLN A 531 29.04 -6.53 19.37
CA GLN A 531 28.10 -6.87 20.44
C GLN A 531 27.37 -8.18 20.11
N LYS A 532 27.17 -9.05 21.10
CA LYS A 532 26.47 -10.31 20.91
C LYS A 532 24.96 -10.06 20.87
N ALA A 533 24.25 -10.72 19.96
CA ALA A 533 22.79 -10.61 19.89
C ALA A 533 22.07 -10.93 21.22
N SER A 534 22.58 -11.92 21.98
CA SER A 534 22.05 -12.27 23.30
C SER A 534 22.19 -11.16 24.35
N SER A 535 23.11 -10.20 24.17
CA SER A 535 23.22 -9.06 25.09
C SER A 535 22.35 -7.86 24.69
N ILE A 536 21.66 -7.94 23.54
CA ILE A 536 20.71 -6.91 23.07
C ILE A 536 19.29 -7.25 23.55
N VAL A 537 18.97 -8.55 23.63
CA VAL A 537 17.66 -9.03 24.09
C VAL A 537 17.54 -8.96 25.60
N HIS A 538 16.37 -8.57 26.09
CA HIS A 538 16.05 -8.64 27.51
C HIS A 538 16.20 -10.09 28.03
N PRO A 539 16.78 -10.34 29.22
CA PRO A 539 17.07 -11.70 29.71
C PRO A 539 15.87 -12.67 29.68
N LEU A 540 14.66 -12.15 29.86
CA LEU A 540 13.43 -12.96 29.83
C LEU A 540 13.08 -13.49 28.43
N ASP A 541 13.59 -12.88 27.38
CA ASP A 541 13.27 -13.22 25.99
C ASP A 541 14.40 -14.02 25.31
N HIS A 542 15.44 -14.42 26.05
CA HIS A 542 16.58 -15.20 25.52
C HIS A 542 16.15 -16.54 24.91
N ASP A 543 15.30 -17.29 25.59
CA ASP A 543 14.79 -18.57 25.10
C ASP A 543 13.87 -18.40 23.88
N LEU A 544 13.14 -17.28 23.82
CA LEU A 544 12.31 -16.96 22.66
C LEU A 544 13.19 -16.60 21.47
N TYR A 545 14.19 -15.75 21.68
CA TYR A 545 15.18 -15.39 20.66
C TYR A 545 15.85 -16.62 20.06
N GLN A 546 16.38 -17.54 20.88
CA GLN A 546 17.04 -18.73 20.35
C GLN A 546 16.09 -19.61 19.53
N ARG A 547 14.86 -19.85 20.01
CA ARG A 547 13.86 -20.60 19.24
C ARG A 547 13.45 -19.92 17.94
N LEU A 548 13.45 -18.58 17.89
CA LEU A 548 13.19 -17.85 16.65
C LEU A 548 14.36 -18.01 15.68
N ARG A 549 15.58 -17.81 16.18
CA ARG A 549 16.82 -17.93 15.41
C ARG A 549 17.00 -19.32 14.84
N ASP A 550 16.87 -20.36 15.65
CA ASP A 550 17.01 -21.75 15.22
C ASP A 550 15.99 -22.08 14.13
N ALA A 551 14.72 -21.70 14.33
CA ALA A 551 13.69 -21.95 13.32
C ALA A 551 13.92 -21.21 11.99
N VAL A 552 14.57 -20.04 12.02
CA VAL A 552 14.95 -19.31 10.80
C VAL A 552 16.18 -19.96 10.15
N MET A 553 17.21 -20.33 10.93
CA MET A 553 18.50 -20.76 10.38
C MET A 553 18.61 -22.27 10.10
N GLU A 554 17.73 -23.09 10.68
CA GLU A 554 17.76 -24.55 10.55
C GLU A 554 17.74 -24.99 9.08
N GLY A 555 18.78 -25.69 8.63
CA GLY A 555 18.88 -26.21 7.26
C GLY A 555 19.18 -25.16 6.18
N ILE A 556 19.53 -23.92 6.56
CA ILE A 556 20.03 -22.91 5.60
C ILE A 556 21.56 -23.04 5.49
N CYS A 557 22.03 -23.46 4.32
CA CYS A 557 23.44 -23.35 3.94
C CYS A 557 23.66 -22.01 3.24
N LYS A 558 24.35 -21.06 3.90
CA LYS A 558 24.82 -19.84 3.20
C LYS A 558 26.01 -20.19 2.31
N VAL A 559 26.01 -19.65 1.09
CA VAL A 559 27.20 -19.68 0.24
C VAL A 559 28.19 -18.67 0.82
N GLU A 560 29.23 -19.15 1.49
CA GLU A 560 30.31 -18.28 1.97
C GLU A 560 30.98 -17.60 0.78
N SER A 561 30.92 -16.27 0.72
CA SER A 561 31.74 -15.49 -0.20
C SER A 561 33.20 -15.60 0.25
N LEU A 562 33.99 -16.42 -0.43
CA LEU A 562 35.44 -16.48 -0.27
C LEU A 562 36.06 -15.12 -0.64
N SER A 563 36.24 -14.24 0.34
CA SER A 563 37.05 -13.04 0.19
C SER A 563 37.92 -12.80 1.42
N SER A 564 39.04 -13.54 1.52
CA SER A 564 40.35 -13.01 1.91
C SER A 564 41.37 -14.12 2.15
N ALA A 565 42.02 -14.59 1.08
CA ALA A 565 43.34 -15.22 1.18
C ALA A 565 44.08 -15.06 -0.14
N SER A 566 44.64 -13.87 -0.39
CA SER A 566 45.68 -13.70 -1.41
C SER A 566 46.58 -12.52 -1.04
N LYS A 567 47.64 -12.81 -0.27
CA LYS A 567 48.84 -11.98 -0.26
C LYS A 567 50.07 -12.87 -0.38
N LYS A 568 50.88 -12.53 -1.41
CA LYS A 568 52.23 -13.01 -1.76
C LYS A 568 52.25 -14.43 -2.38
N GLU A 569 52.92 -14.68 -3.49
CA GLU A 569 54.20 -14.13 -3.94
C GLU A 569 54.39 -14.24 -5.47
N SER A 570 55.34 -13.46 -5.97
CA SER A 570 55.72 -13.22 -7.36
C SER A 570 56.37 -14.41 -8.08
N SER A 571 56.17 -14.52 -9.40
CA SER A 571 57.24 -14.37 -10.41
C SER A 571 56.75 -14.65 -11.84
N LYS A 572 57.52 -14.14 -12.79
CA LYS A 572 57.25 -13.88 -14.22
C LYS A 572 57.15 -15.18 -15.06
N GLU A 573 56.26 -15.20 -16.06
CA GLU A 573 56.60 -15.58 -17.45
C GLU A 573 55.45 -15.29 -18.44
N LYS A 574 55.81 -14.87 -19.67
CA LYS A 574 54.89 -14.48 -20.77
C LYS A 574 54.31 -15.72 -21.49
N PRO A 575 53.07 -15.71 -21.99
CA PRO A 575 52.48 -16.85 -22.69
C PRO A 575 52.88 -16.88 -24.18
N LYS A 576 53.23 -18.07 -24.68
CA LYS A 576 53.32 -18.38 -26.12
C LYS A 576 51.99 -18.98 -26.58
N ASN A 577 51.41 -18.34 -27.61
CA ASN A 577 50.32 -18.85 -28.45
C ASN A 577 50.56 -20.28 -28.95
N LYS A 578 49.57 -21.17 -28.83
CA LYS A 578 49.25 -22.20 -29.83
C LYS A 578 47.73 -22.51 -29.82
N LYS A 579 47.18 -22.56 -31.03
CA LYS A 579 45.79 -22.82 -31.42
C LYS A 579 45.34 -24.28 -31.18
N PRO A 580 44.02 -24.56 -31.19
CA PRO A 580 43.43 -25.84 -30.83
C PRO A 580 43.30 -26.81 -32.02
N PRO A 581 42.84 -28.04 -31.76
CA PRO A 581 41.89 -28.63 -32.69
C PRO A 581 40.65 -29.24 -32.01
N THR A 582 39.53 -28.91 -32.66
CA THR A 582 38.28 -29.62 -32.87
C THR A 582 38.33 -31.15 -32.81
N GLY A 583 37.24 -31.76 -32.30
CA GLY A 583 36.92 -33.17 -32.49
C GLY A 583 35.49 -33.50 -32.04
N LEU A 584 34.63 -33.81 -33.01
CA LEU A 584 33.21 -34.16 -32.92
C LEU A 584 32.98 -35.64 -32.58
N ALA A 585 31.71 -35.95 -32.26
CA ALA A 585 31.02 -37.25 -32.27
C ALA A 585 31.28 -38.17 -31.06
N GLY A 586 30.32 -38.89 -30.50
CA GLY A 586 28.91 -39.09 -30.84
C GLY A 586 28.39 -40.34 -30.10
N ILE A 587 27.06 -40.38 -29.93
CA ILE A 587 26.20 -41.58 -29.88
C ILE A 587 26.42 -42.60 -28.73
N GLY A 588 25.35 -42.96 -28.03
CA GLY A 588 25.30 -44.21 -27.27
C GLY A 588 24.21 -44.32 -26.23
N THR A 589 22.98 -44.59 -26.70
CA THR A 589 21.83 -45.06 -25.92
C THR A 589 22.10 -46.38 -25.19
N ALA A 590 21.63 -46.54 -23.95
CA ALA A 590 21.13 -47.80 -23.41
C ALA A 590 20.29 -47.52 -22.15
N GLY A 591 18.99 -47.86 -22.20
CA GLY A 591 18.12 -47.87 -21.03
C GLY A 591 18.27 -49.15 -20.22
N ILE A 592 17.84 -49.11 -18.95
CA ILE A 592 17.38 -50.29 -18.20
C ILE A 592 16.19 -49.86 -17.34
N GLU A 593 15.15 -50.67 -17.44
CA GLU A 593 13.87 -50.61 -16.74
C GLU A 593 14.00 -50.81 -15.23
N GLY A 594 13.09 -50.15 -14.51
CA GLY A 594 12.25 -50.74 -13.45
C GLY A 594 12.92 -51.21 -12.16
N TRP A 595 12.33 -50.82 -11.02
CA TRP A 595 11.90 -51.74 -9.96
C TRP A 595 11.01 -50.95 -8.99
N MET A 596 9.72 -51.32 -8.94
CA MET A 596 8.79 -51.00 -7.87
C MET A 596 8.70 -52.20 -6.91
N SER A 597 8.88 -51.98 -5.61
CA SER A 597 8.07 -52.56 -4.52
C SER A 597 8.47 -51.88 -3.21
N SER A 598 7.64 -50.99 -2.65
CA SER A 598 6.64 -51.27 -1.60
C SER A 598 7.17 -51.99 -0.36
N ARG A 599 7.28 -51.28 0.78
CA ARG A 599 6.36 -51.44 1.92
C ARG A 599 6.63 -50.42 3.05
N PRO A 600 5.60 -50.10 3.86
CA PRO A 600 5.54 -48.91 4.70
C PRO A 600 5.86 -49.18 6.17
N LEU A 601 6.33 -48.15 6.88
CA LEU A 601 6.40 -48.11 8.33
C LEU A 601 5.41 -47.06 8.84
N ALA A 602 4.32 -47.55 9.43
CA ALA A 602 3.39 -46.77 10.22
C ALA A 602 4.00 -46.52 11.60
N MET A 603 3.97 -45.28 12.09
CA MET A 603 4.05 -45.01 13.54
C MET A 603 3.22 -43.79 13.92
N CYS A 604 2.17 -44.09 14.68
CA CYS A 604 1.38 -43.32 15.63
C CYS A 604 1.64 -41.80 15.75
N VAL A 605 0.63 -41.02 15.40
CA VAL A 605 0.46 -39.62 15.81
C VAL A 605 -0.31 -39.61 17.14
N ALA A 606 0.32 -39.09 18.19
CA ALA A 606 -0.35 -38.74 19.43
C ALA A 606 -0.96 -37.34 19.27
N ASN A 607 -2.28 -37.26 19.38
CA ASN A 607 -3.06 -36.03 19.42
C ASN A 607 -2.86 -35.36 20.80
N ASP A 608 -2.21 -34.20 20.84
CA ASP A 608 -2.33 -33.26 21.95
C ASP A 608 -2.89 -31.93 21.44
N SER A 609 -4.19 -31.77 21.65
CA SER A 609 -4.96 -30.56 21.32
C SER A 609 -4.92 -29.61 22.53
N PHE A 610 -4.02 -28.63 22.52
CA PHE A 610 -4.10 -27.49 23.45
C PHE A 610 -4.51 -26.22 22.71
N ARG A 611 -5.80 -25.86 22.89
CA ARG A 611 -6.36 -24.54 22.56
C ARG A 611 -5.71 -23.50 23.49
N PHE A 612 -4.93 -22.58 22.93
CA PHE A 612 -4.56 -21.34 23.62
C PHE A 612 -5.40 -20.19 23.07
N VAL A 613 -6.45 -19.83 23.81
CA VAL A 613 -7.08 -18.50 23.74
C VAL A 613 -6.27 -17.62 24.70
N GLY A 614 -5.51 -16.68 24.15
CA GLY A 614 -4.67 -15.78 24.94
C GLY A 614 -4.69 -14.37 24.35
N SER A 615 -5.75 -13.64 24.67
CA SER A 615 -5.77 -12.17 24.57
C SER A 615 -4.69 -11.61 25.51
N LEU A 616 -3.65 -10.98 24.96
CA LEU A 616 -2.70 -10.21 25.75
C LEU A 616 -3.33 -8.86 26.07
N THR A 617 -4.14 -8.82 27.14
CA THR A 617 -4.58 -7.55 27.75
C THR A 617 -3.40 -6.96 28.52
N VAL A 618 -2.72 -5.97 27.95
CA VAL A 618 -1.68 -5.20 28.65
C VAL A 618 -2.37 -4.29 29.68
N LYS A 619 -2.27 -4.66 30.96
CA LYS A 619 -2.63 -3.79 32.09
C LYS A 619 -1.62 -2.65 32.20
N ILE A 620 -2.07 -1.43 31.88
CA ILE A 620 -1.32 -0.20 32.14
C ILE A 620 -1.42 0.12 33.64
N LEU A 621 -0.30 0.01 34.37
CA LEU A 621 -0.14 0.54 35.72
C LEU A 621 0.33 2.00 35.63
N TRP A 622 -0.59 2.93 35.88
CA TRP A 622 -0.27 4.34 36.10
C TRP A 622 0.47 4.49 37.45
N LYS A 623 1.75 4.89 37.42
CA LYS A 623 2.43 5.47 38.58
C LYS A 623 2.23 6.99 38.52
N SER A 624 1.29 7.49 39.33
CA SER A 624 1.18 8.90 39.66
C SER A 624 2.25 9.26 40.70
N SER A 625 3.17 10.15 40.33
CA SER A 625 4.03 10.83 41.29
C SER A 625 4.17 12.28 40.85
N ASN A 626 3.43 13.17 41.51
CA ASN A 626 3.97 14.41 42.05
C ASN A 626 2.95 15.06 42.99
N SER A 627 3.24 14.90 44.28
CA SER A 627 2.67 15.64 45.40
C SER A 627 3.04 17.12 45.29
N CYS A 628 2.05 18.00 45.21
CA CYS A 628 2.21 19.42 45.52
C CYS A 628 1.30 19.74 46.72
N THR A 629 1.91 19.75 47.90
CA THR A 629 1.33 20.20 49.17
C THR A 629 1.11 21.71 49.13
N ILE A 630 -0.16 22.15 49.19
CA ILE A 630 -0.51 23.47 49.72
C ILE A 630 -1.55 23.28 50.81
N ARG A 631 -1.15 23.64 52.01
CA ARG A 631 -1.96 23.69 53.23
C ARG A 631 -3.01 24.80 53.08
N ASN A 632 -4.26 24.43 53.30
CA ASN A 632 -5.31 25.36 53.69
C ASN A 632 -5.20 25.63 55.19
N PRO A 633 -5.47 26.86 55.64
CA PRO A 633 -6.34 26.97 56.80
C PRO A 633 -7.40 28.06 56.65
N PHE A 634 -8.62 27.64 57.01
CA PHE A 634 -9.88 28.37 57.16
C PHE A 634 -10.76 28.55 55.93
#